data_AF-A0A063BHI3-F1
#
_entry.id   AF-A0A063BHI3-F1
#
_cell.length_a   1.000
_cell.length_b   1.000
_cell.length_c   1.000
_cell.angle_alpha   90.00
_cell.angle_beta   90.00
_cell.angle_gamma   90.00
#
_symmetry.space_group_name_H-M   'P 1'
#
loop_
_entity.id
_entity.type
_entity.pdbx_description
1 polymer ?
#
loop_
_entity_poly.entity_id
_entity_poly.type
_entity_poly.pdbx_seq_one_letter_code
_entity_poly.pdbx_strand_id
1 'polypeptide(L)'
;MSMRATYMFALRYGGVATFYMRHDGYPTGAALYLLAAHLSDAPASLADRFHRVNKDAELASPEGHKDLSYRYAIDVNGHLFAYQLESRTDEWDRIFSGHYAEFINGHAPAEALGNGPLKLIKTSHTGECREWVTRGQLITRHAVAVAALSSHRERHPEHVDSIVGYQRAVAALDLALRQYDEAEDHRGAQW
;
A
#
# COMPACT_ATOMS: atom_id res chain seq x y z
N MET A 1 -25.99 -6.47 2.72
CA MET A 1 -26.01 -6.91 1.30
C MET A 1 -24.60 -7.33 0.93
N SER A 2 -24.44 -8.45 0.23
CA SER A 2 -23.14 -8.95 -0.22
C SER A 2 -22.74 -8.21 -1.49
N MET A 3 -21.91 -7.17 -1.38
CA MET A 3 -21.36 -6.50 -2.56
C MET A 3 -20.12 -7.27 -3.01
N ARG A 4 -20.17 -7.81 -4.22
CA ARG A 4 -19.13 -8.67 -4.80
C ARG A 4 -18.21 -7.87 -5.68
N ALA A 5 -16.93 -8.20 -5.67
CA ALA A 5 -15.93 -7.48 -6.46
C ALA A 5 -14.83 -8.39 -7.01
N THR A 6 -14.23 -7.96 -8.12
CA THR A 6 -12.96 -8.51 -8.61
C THR A 6 -11.83 -7.50 -8.50
N TYR A 7 -10.65 -8.01 -8.17
CA TYR A 7 -9.40 -7.26 -8.07
C TYR A 7 -8.39 -7.85 -9.06
N MET A 8 -8.06 -7.07 -10.07
CA MET A 8 -7.15 -7.45 -11.15
C MET A 8 -5.82 -6.75 -10.95
N PHE A 9 -4.73 -7.50 -10.93
CA PHE A 9 -3.38 -6.98 -10.77
C PHE A 9 -2.54 -7.34 -11.98
N ALA A 10 -2.02 -6.34 -12.69
CA ALA A 10 -1.04 -6.56 -13.74
C ALA A 10 0.28 -7.08 -13.13
N LEU A 11 0.84 -8.13 -13.74
CA LEU A 11 2.07 -8.74 -13.26
C LEU A 11 3.27 -8.23 -14.06
N ARG A 12 4.42 -8.07 -13.39
CA ARG A 12 5.64 -7.47 -13.97
C ARG A 12 6.14 -8.19 -15.22
N TYR A 13 5.95 -9.50 -15.30
CA TYR A 13 6.42 -10.35 -16.40
C TYR A 13 5.30 -10.67 -17.41
N GLY A 14 4.22 -9.87 -17.40
CA GLY A 14 3.03 -10.08 -18.21
C GLY A 14 1.97 -10.93 -17.50
N GLY A 15 0.74 -10.82 -18.00
CA GLY A 15 -0.43 -11.47 -17.41
C GLY A 15 -1.11 -10.65 -16.30
N VAL A 16 -2.22 -11.20 -15.80
CA VAL A 16 -3.06 -10.56 -14.78
C VAL A 16 -3.47 -11.60 -13.75
N ALA A 17 -3.24 -11.32 -12.47
CA ALA A 17 -3.84 -12.08 -11.38
C ALA A 17 -5.21 -11.46 -11.05
N THR A 18 -6.26 -12.29 -11.03
CA THR A 18 -7.61 -11.82 -10.69
C THR A 18 -8.08 -12.53 -9.43
N PHE A 19 -8.50 -11.74 -8.44
CA PHE A 19 -9.06 -12.23 -7.19
C PHE A 19 -10.52 -11.81 -7.08
N TYR A 20 -11.37 -12.74 -6.67
CA TYR A 20 -12.77 -12.52 -6.41
C TYR A 20 -13.02 -12.42 -4.90
N MET A 21 -13.74 -11.39 -4.49
CA MET A 21 -14.19 -11.17 -3.11
C MET A 21 -15.71 -11.25 -3.07
N ARG A 22 -16.23 -12.12 -2.19
CA ARG A 22 -17.67 -12.35 -2.03
C ARG A 22 -18.39 -11.20 -1.32
N HIS A 23 -17.67 -10.49 -0.47
CA HIS A 23 -18.17 -9.45 0.43
C HIS A 23 -17.33 -8.18 0.32
N ASP A 24 -17.88 -7.09 0.87
CA ASP A 24 -17.22 -5.80 1.03
C ASP A 24 -16.57 -5.23 -0.23
N GLY A 25 -17.18 -5.52 -1.38
CA GLY A 25 -16.72 -5.04 -2.67
C GLY A 25 -16.86 -3.54 -2.91
N TYR A 26 -17.50 -2.79 -2.00
CA TYR A 26 -17.65 -1.33 -2.10
C TYR A 26 -16.32 -0.61 -1.77
N PRO A 27 -16.17 0.69 -2.14
CA PRO A 27 -14.88 1.37 -2.06
C PRO A 27 -14.16 1.30 -0.72
N THR A 28 -14.87 1.45 0.39
CA THR A 28 -14.28 1.34 1.74
C THR A 28 -13.77 -0.07 2.05
N GLY A 29 -14.50 -1.12 1.67
CA GLY A 29 -14.03 -2.50 1.85
C GLY A 29 -12.82 -2.81 0.96
N ALA A 30 -12.85 -2.37 -0.30
CA ALA A 30 -11.71 -2.46 -1.21
C ALA A 30 -10.47 -1.73 -0.68
N ALA A 31 -10.64 -0.55 -0.09
CA ALA A 31 -9.56 0.20 0.53
C ALA A 31 -8.94 -0.56 1.71
N LEU A 32 -9.74 -1.23 2.54
CA LEU A 32 -9.24 -2.06 3.63
C LEU A 32 -8.42 -3.26 3.12
N TYR A 33 -8.89 -3.96 2.09
CA TYR A 33 -8.14 -5.08 1.51
C TYR A 33 -6.81 -4.65 0.88
N LEU A 34 -6.80 -3.51 0.18
CA LEU A 34 -5.58 -2.93 -0.40
C LEU A 34 -4.63 -2.40 0.68
N LEU A 35 -5.16 -1.79 1.74
CA LEU A 35 -4.37 -1.36 2.89
C LEU A 35 -3.70 -2.54 3.58
N ALA A 36 -4.42 -3.63 3.84
CA ALA A 36 -3.85 -4.84 4.41
C ALA A 36 -2.71 -5.39 3.54
N ALA A 37 -2.88 -5.38 2.21
CA ALA A 37 -1.85 -5.80 1.25
C ALA A 37 -0.63 -4.86 1.24
N HIS A 38 -0.87 -3.56 1.41
CA HIS A 38 0.17 -2.54 1.48
C HIS A 38 1.01 -2.63 2.76
N LEU A 39 0.36 -2.90 3.90
CA LEU A 39 1.00 -3.02 5.20
C LEU A 39 1.76 -4.34 5.40
N SER A 40 1.59 -5.32 4.52
CA SER A 40 2.32 -6.57 4.61
C SER A 40 3.80 -6.40 4.25
N ASP A 41 4.69 -6.80 5.16
CA ASP A 41 6.15 -6.71 4.97
C ASP A 41 6.74 -7.84 4.10
N ALA A 42 5.91 -8.66 3.46
CA ALA A 42 6.40 -9.76 2.63
C ALA A 42 7.12 -9.23 1.37
N PRO A 43 8.34 -9.73 1.04
CA PRO A 43 9.09 -9.33 -0.16
C PRO A 43 8.49 -9.98 -1.41
N ALA A 44 7.28 -9.57 -1.77
CA ALA A 44 6.49 -10.10 -2.87
C ALA A 44 5.77 -8.97 -3.62
N SER A 45 5.09 -9.29 -4.73
CA SER A 45 4.29 -8.29 -5.44
C SER A 45 3.07 -7.85 -4.62
N LEU A 46 2.44 -6.73 -4.98
CA LEU A 46 1.19 -6.30 -4.34
C LEU A 46 0.10 -7.37 -4.47
N ALA A 47 0.03 -8.06 -5.63
CA ALA A 47 -0.91 -9.16 -5.86
C ALA A 47 -0.68 -10.33 -4.89
N ASP A 48 0.59 -10.73 -4.70
CA ASP A 48 0.94 -11.81 -3.76
C ASP A 48 0.58 -11.43 -2.33
N ARG A 49 0.90 -10.20 -1.92
CA ARG A 49 0.54 -9.69 -0.59
C ARG A 49 -0.98 -9.65 -0.41
N PHE A 50 -1.70 -9.18 -1.42
CA PHE A 50 -3.16 -9.14 -1.42
C PHE A 50 -3.76 -10.53 -1.21
N HIS A 51 -3.32 -11.54 -1.96
CA HIS A 51 -3.82 -12.90 -1.78
C HIS A 51 -3.50 -13.48 -0.40
N ARG A 52 -2.31 -13.23 0.13
CA ARG A 52 -1.87 -13.78 1.42
C ARG A 52 -2.64 -13.20 2.60
N VAL A 53 -2.90 -11.90 2.60
CA VAL A 53 -3.56 -11.23 3.74
C VAL A 53 -5.08 -11.35 3.67
N ASN A 54 -5.66 -11.39 2.47
CA ASN A 54 -7.10 -11.51 2.26
C ASN A 54 -7.45 -12.98 2.03
N LYS A 55 -7.59 -13.75 3.11
CA LYS A 55 -7.77 -15.22 3.07
C LYS A 55 -9.03 -15.68 2.32
N ASP A 56 -10.04 -14.82 2.25
CA ASP A 56 -11.29 -15.08 1.54
C ASP A 56 -11.20 -14.76 0.03
N ALA A 57 -10.04 -14.30 -0.44
CA ALA A 57 -9.81 -13.99 -1.84
C ALA A 57 -9.66 -15.27 -2.66
N GLU A 58 -10.59 -15.47 -3.59
CA GLU A 58 -10.59 -16.61 -4.50
C GLU A 58 -9.86 -16.25 -5.79
N LEU A 59 -8.89 -17.06 -6.20
CA LEU A 59 -8.26 -16.89 -7.52
C LEU A 59 -9.32 -17.20 -8.58
N ALA A 60 -9.54 -16.26 -9.49
CA ALA A 60 -10.61 -16.30 -10.47
C ALA A 60 -10.11 -16.00 -11.88
N SER A 61 -10.89 -16.39 -12.88
CA SER A 61 -10.71 -15.88 -14.24
C SER A 61 -11.38 -14.51 -14.37
N PRO A 62 -10.85 -13.60 -15.21
CA PRO A 62 -11.43 -12.26 -15.40
C PRO A 62 -12.90 -12.28 -15.84
N GLU A 63 -13.32 -13.33 -16.55
CA GLU A 63 -14.66 -13.49 -17.14
C GLU A 63 -15.56 -14.41 -16.32
N GLY A 64 -15.07 -14.97 -15.21
CA GLY A 64 -15.73 -16.06 -14.50
C GLY A 64 -16.97 -15.66 -13.68
N HIS A 65 -17.12 -14.37 -13.36
CA HIS A 65 -18.14 -13.88 -12.43
C HIS A 65 -19.09 -12.89 -13.12
N LYS A 66 -20.38 -13.21 -13.14
CA LYS A 66 -21.45 -12.40 -13.75
C LYS A 66 -22.20 -11.52 -12.74
N ASP A 67 -21.94 -11.72 -11.46
CA ASP A 67 -22.67 -11.16 -10.33
C ASP A 67 -21.82 -10.14 -9.56
N LEU A 68 -21.06 -9.31 -10.29
CA LEU A 68 -20.16 -8.32 -9.73
C LEU A 68 -20.87 -6.98 -9.55
N SER A 69 -20.65 -6.35 -8.41
CA SER A 69 -21.07 -4.95 -8.18
C SER A 69 -19.93 -3.97 -8.45
N TYR A 70 -18.68 -4.41 -8.28
CA TYR A 70 -17.49 -3.58 -8.43
C TYR A 70 -16.35 -4.31 -9.14
N ARG A 71 -15.49 -3.54 -9.79
CA ARG A 71 -14.24 -4.01 -10.40
C ARG A 71 -13.11 -3.05 -10.06
N TYR A 72 -11.97 -3.61 -9.67
CA TYR A 72 -10.75 -2.88 -9.36
C TYR A 72 -9.63 -3.43 -10.24
N ALA A 73 -8.98 -2.56 -11.01
CA ALA A 73 -7.87 -2.93 -11.88
C ALA A 73 -6.63 -2.10 -11.53
N ILE A 74 -5.54 -2.77 -11.16
CA ILE A 74 -4.31 -2.17 -10.65
C ILE A 74 -3.17 -2.55 -11.59
N ASP A 75 -2.48 -1.54 -12.12
CA ASP A 75 -1.33 -1.76 -12.99
C ASP A 75 -0.03 -2.04 -12.21
N VAL A 76 1.06 -2.29 -12.95
CA VAL A 76 2.38 -2.60 -12.37
C VAL A 76 3.00 -1.44 -11.59
N ASN A 77 2.52 -0.21 -11.81
CA ASN A 77 2.98 1.01 -11.14
C ASN A 77 2.07 1.39 -9.96
N GLY A 78 1.02 0.61 -9.70
CA GLY A 78 0.05 0.88 -8.65
C GLY A 78 -1.06 1.86 -9.05
N HIS A 79 -1.21 2.20 -10.33
CA HIS A 79 -2.36 2.96 -10.82
C HIS A 79 -3.61 2.08 -10.77
N LEU A 80 -4.64 2.53 -10.06
CA LEU A 80 -5.91 1.87 -9.85
C LEU A 80 -7.00 2.55 -10.68
N PHE A 81 -7.77 1.73 -11.41
CA PHE A 81 -9.09 2.08 -11.90
C PHE A 81 -10.14 1.33 -11.08
N ALA A 82 -11.11 2.05 -10.53
CA ALA A 82 -12.26 1.45 -9.85
C ALA A 82 -13.54 1.71 -10.64
N TYR A 83 -14.35 0.67 -10.78
CA TYR A 83 -15.62 0.69 -11.49
C TYR A 83 -16.73 0.15 -10.61
N GLN A 84 -17.92 0.70 -10.80
CA GLN A 84 -19.16 0.24 -10.21
C GLN A 84 -20.14 -0.14 -11.32
N LEU A 85 -20.89 -1.22 -11.14
CA LEU A 85 -21.96 -1.59 -12.05
C LEU A 85 -23.20 -0.72 -11.77
N GLU A 86 -23.65 0.04 -12.76
CA GLU A 86 -24.90 0.80 -12.66
C GLU A 86 -26.10 -0.14 -12.81
N SER A 87 -26.92 -0.17 -11.77
CA SER A 87 -28.07 -1.07 -11.63
C SER A 87 -29.12 -0.94 -12.74
N ARG A 88 -29.25 0.25 -13.35
CA ARG A 88 -30.28 0.53 -14.36
C ARG A 88 -29.85 0.21 -15.78
N THR A 89 -28.59 0.42 -16.11
CA THR A 89 -28.07 0.31 -17.48
C THR A 89 -27.26 -0.95 -17.69
N ASP A 90 -26.84 -1.63 -16.62
CA ASP A 90 -25.88 -2.74 -16.67
C ASP A 90 -24.52 -2.30 -17.26
N GLU A 91 -24.22 -0.99 -17.16
CA GLU A 91 -22.97 -0.40 -17.62
C GLU A 91 -21.98 -0.20 -16.47
N TRP A 92 -20.68 -0.22 -16.79
CA TRP A 92 -19.62 -0.01 -15.81
C TRP A 92 -19.23 1.46 -15.75
N ASP A 93 -19.57 2.11 -14.64
CA ASP A 93 -19.18 3.49 -14.36
C ASP A 93 -17.85 3.53 -13.62
N ARG A 94 -16.91 4.32 -14.14
CA ARG A 94 -15.63 4.55 -13.48
C ARG A 94 -15.80 5.55 -12.34
N ILE A 95 -15.58 5.09 -11.11
CA ILE A 95 -15.73 5.90 -9.90
C ILE A 95 -14.39 6.43 -9.36
N PHE A 96 -13.26 5.88 -9.80
CA PHE A 96 -11.93 6.34 -9.40
C PHE A 96 -10.87 6.06 -10.48
N SER A 97 -9.87 6.94 -10.55
CA SER A 97 -8.65 6.77 -11.34
C SER A 97 -7.49 7.52 -10.66
N GLY A 98 -6.47 6.80 -10.21
CA GLY A 98 -5.33 7.37 -9.48
C GLY A 98 -4.47 6.27 -8.87
N HIS A 99 -3.50 6.62 -8.03
CA HIS A 99 -2.69 5.59 -7.37
C HIS A 99 -3.50 4.89 -6.26
N TYR A 100 -3.33 3.57 -6.06
CA TYR A 100 -4.10 2.82 -5.05
C TYR A 100 -3.94 3.38 -3.63
N ALA A 101 -2.80 3.99 -3.30
CA ALA A 101 -2.60 4.66 -2.01
C ALA A 101 -3.51 5.89 -1.81
N GLU A 102 -3.80 6.63 -2.88
CA GLU A 102 -4.74 7.76 -2.84
C GLU A 102 -6.17 7.25 -2.65
N PHE A 103 -6.51 6.14 -3.32
CA PHE A 103 -7.78 5.44 -3.11
C PHE A 103 -7.94 4.98 -1.66
N ILE A 104 -6.89 4.38 -1.08
CA ILE A 104 -6.89 3.99 0.34
C ILE A 104 -7.14 5.23 1.22
N ASN A 105 -6.41 6.32 1.01
CA ASN A 105 -6.58 7.54 1.80
C ASN A 105 -7.99 8.14 1.70
N GLY A 106 -8.64 8.02 0.54
CA GLY A 106 -9.98 8.57 0.32
C GLY A 106 -11.13 7.69 0.84
N HIS A 107 -10.90 6.40 1.04
CA HIS A 107 -11.97 5.43 1.32
C HIS A 107 -11.77 4.56 2.55
N ALA A 108 -10.55 4.39 3.05
CA ALA A 108 -10.30 3.65 4.29
C ALA A 108 -10.80 4.46 5.50
N PRO A 109 -11.42 3.80 6.49
CA PRO A 109 -11.83 4.47 7.72
C PRO A 109 -10.59 4.94 8.50
N ALA A 110 -10.72 6.07 9.20
CA ALA A 110 -9.59 6.73 9.89
C ALA A 110 -8.94 5.79 10.92
N GLU A 111 -9.73 4.95 11.57
CA GLU A 111 -9.28 3.96 12.55
C GLU A 111 -8.34 2.92 11.93
N ALA A 112 -8.57 2.54 10.66
CA ALA A 112 -7.72 1.58 9.96
C ALA A 112 -6.39 2.20 9.49
N LEU A 113 -6.38 3.51 9.20
CA LEU A 113 -5.15 4.24 8.85
C LEU A 113 -4.25 4.46 10.07
N GLY A 114 -4.80 4.45 11.28
CA GLY A 114 -4.06 4.50 12.53
C GLY A 114 -3.17 5.75 12.61
N ASN A 115 -1.86 5.58 12.40
CA ASN A 115 -0.85 6.63 12.49
C ASN A 115 -0.81 7.59 11.27
N GLY A 116 -1.93 7.74 10.56
CA GLY A 116 -2.12 8.72 9.49
C GLY A 116 -2.18 8.13 8.06
N PRO A 117 -2.47 8.97 7.06
CA PRO A 117 -2.66 8.56 5.68
C PRO A 117 -1.35 8.09 5.03
N LEU A 118 -1.44 7.28 3.98
CA LEU A 118 -0.27 6.95 3.17
C LEU A 118 0.28 8.22 2.53
N LYS A 119 1.60 8.42 2.60
CA LYS A 119 2.29 9.53 1.95
C LYS A 119 3.41 9.01 1.08
N LEU A 120 3.64 9.71 -0.03
CA LEU A 120 4.75 9.43 -0.93
C LEU A 120 6.03 10.10 -0.36
N ILE A 121 6.93 9.30 0.20
CA ILE A 121 8.17 9.77 0.83
C ILE A 121 9.38 9.35 -0.01
N LYS A 122 10.45 10.15 0.02
CA LYS A 122 11.73 9.80 -0.61
C LYS A 122 12.51 8.90 0.34
N THR A 123 12.81 7.68 -0.07
CA THR A 123 13.46 6.67 0.80
C THR A 123 14.96 6.51 0.53
N SER A 124 15.50 7.20 -0.47
CA SER A 124 16.92 7.17 -0.82
C SER A 124 17.53 8.57 -0.85
N HIS A 125 18.80 8.67 -0.44
CA HIS A 125 19.59 9.91 -0.53
C HIS A 125 19.83 10.35 -1.98
N THR A 126 19.73 9.44 -2.95
CA THR A 126 19.86 9.75 -4.39
C THR A 126 18.59 10.37 -4.98
N GLY A 127 17.47 10.41 -4.24
CA GLY A 127 16.25 11.12 -4.61
C GLY A 127 15.35 10.42 -5.64
N GLU A 128 15.77 9.28 -6.19
CA GLU A 128 15.07 8.58 -7.26
C GLU A 128 14.01 7.59 -6.73
N CYS A 129 14.22 6.98 -5.56
CA CYS A 129 13.25 6.07 -4.98
C CYS A 129 12.23 6.81 -4.11
N ARG A 130 10.96 6.80 -4.55
CA ARG A 130 9.80 7.22 -3.76
C ARG A 130 8.95 6.02 -3.41
N GLU A 131 8.42 6.00 -2.20
CA GLU A 131 7.57 4.91 -1.71
C GLU A 131 6.35 5.52 -1.00
N TRP A 132 5.17 4.93 -1.21
CA TRP A 132 4.02 5.21 -0.37
C TRP A 132 4.18 4.48 0.95
N VAL A 133 4.10 5.19 2.06
CA VAL A 133 4.29 4.61 3.40
C VAL A 133 3.33 5.26 4.37
N THR A 134 2.95 4.51 5.41
CA THR A 134 2.36 5.07 6.62
C THR A 134 3.44 5.52 7.60
N ARG A 135 3.11 6.44 8.50
CA ARG A 135 4.00 6.81 9.62
C ARG A 135 4.37 5.59 10.47
N GLY A 136 3.41 4.69 10.69
CA GLY A 136 3.62 3.47 11.46
C GLY A 136 4.71 2.57 10.87
N GLN A 137 4.71 2.38 9.55
CA GLN A 137 5.77 1.63 8.86
C GLN A 137 7.14 2.29 9.05
N LEU A 138 7.22 3.62 8.94
CA LEU A 138 8.48 4.33 9.16
C LEU A 138 8.99 4.18 10.60
N ILE A 139 8.11 4.29 11.61
CA ILE A 139 8.47 4.08 13.02
C ILE A 139 8.99 2.66 13.25
N THR A 140 8.29 1.64 12.75
CA THR A 140 8.70 0.24 12.91
C THR A 140 10.05 -0.01 12.22
N ARG A 141 10.22 0.45 10.97
CA ARG A 141 11.50 0.34 10.25
C ARG A 141 12.64 1.04 10.99
N HIS A 142 12.38 2.23 11.55
CA HIS A 142 13.35 2.98 12.34
C HIS A 142 13.77 2.22 13.61
N ALA A 143 12.80 1.71 14.38
CA ALA A 143 13.07 0.93 15.58
C ALA A 143 13.91 -0.32 15.30
N VAL A 144 13.60 -1.04 14.21
CA VAL A 144 14.37 -2.21 13.75
C VAL A 144 15.79 -1.81 13.36
N ALA A 145 15.97 -0.71 12.61
CA ALA A 145 17.29 -0.23 12.20
C ALA A 145 18.17 0.18 13.39
N VAL A 146 17.59 0.87 14.38
CA VAL A 146 18.29 1.24 15.63
C VAL A 146 18.71 0.00 16.40
N ALA A 147 17.82 -0.98 16.58
CA ALA A 147 18.14 -2.23 17.26
C ALA A 147 19.27 -3.00 16.53
N ALA A 148 19.22 -3.04 15.20
CA ALA A 148 20.26 -3.66 14.39
C ALA A 148 21.62 -2.96 14.53
N LEU A 149 21.65 -1.62 14.52
CA LEU A 149 22.86 -0.82 14.74
C LEU A 149 23.47 -1.10 16.12
N SER A 150 22.66 -1.07 17.18
CA SER A 150 23.11 -1.33 18.55
C SER A 150 23.70 -2.75 18.66
N SER A 151 22.98 -3.75 18.16
CA SER A 151 23.44 -5.14 18.20
C SER A 151 24.71 -5.37 17.38
N HIS A 152 24.90 -4.66 16.27
CA HIS A 152 26.11 -4.78 15.45
C HIS A 152 27.32 -4.13 16.13
N ARG A 153 27.13 -2.94 16.73
CA ARG A 153 28.18 -2.25 17.49
C ARG A 153 28.70 -3.06 18.67
N GLU A 154 27.81 -3.76 19.37
CA GLU A 154 28.17 -4.63 20.49
C GLU A 154 28.97 -5.85 20.04
N ARG A 155 28.60 -6.46 18.90
CA ARG A 155 29.23 -7.69 18.41
C ARG A 155 30.51 -7.47 17.61
N HIS A 156 30.60 -6.35 16.89
CA HIS A 156 31.68 -6.06 15.95
C HIS A 156 32.11 -4.59 16.01
N PRO A 157 32.59 -4.10 17.18
CA PRO A 157 32.99 -2.70 17.33
C PRO A 157 34.12 -2.29 16.38
N GLU A 158 34.93 -3.23 15.91
CA GLU A 158 36.02 -3.04 14.96
C GLU A 158 35.56 -2.82 13.50
N HIS A 159 34.34 -3.19 13.15
CA HIS A 159 33.80 -3.04 11.80
C HIS A 159 33.25 -1.63 11.55
N VAL A 160 34.12 -0.62 11.63
CA VAL A 160 33.76 0.81 11.55
C VAL A 160 32.96 1.15 10.29
N ASP A 161 33.37 0.65 9.12
CA ASP A 161 32.68 0.94 7.85
C ASP A 161 31.24 0.38 7.83
N SER A 162 31.05 -0.81 8.39
CA SER A 162 29.73 -1.43 8.54
C SER A 162 28.85 -0.59 9.47
N ILE A 163 29.40 -0.18 10.63
CA ILE A 163 28.70 0.67 11.60
C ILE A 163 28.25 1.99 10.94
N VAL A 164 29.10 2.61 10.12
CA VAL A 164 28.74 3.82 9.36
C VAL A 164 27.57 3.55 8.41
N GLY A 165 27.54 2.39 7.76
CA GLY A 165 26.41 1.95 6.93
C GLY A 165 25.09 1.89 7.71
N TYR A 166 25.08 1.24 8.88
CA TYR A 166 23.91 1.18 9.75
C TYR A 166 23.48 2.58 10.27
N GLN A 167 24.44 3.44 10.63
CA GLN A 167 24.15 4.82 11.04
C GLN A 167 23.48 5.62 9.92
N ARG A 168 23.95 5.46 8.68
CA ARG A 168 23.32 6.10 7.50
C ARG A 168 21.88 5.62 7.31
N ALA A 169 21.63 4.32 7.48
CA ALA A 169 20.27 3.77 7.37
C ALA A 169 19.32 4.35 8.44
N VAL A 170 19.78 4.47 9.70
CA VAL A 170 19.00 5.13 10.77
C VAL A 170 18.73 6.60 10.42
N ALA A 171 19.76 7.35 10.04
CA ALA A 171 19.61 8.77 9.68
C ALA A 171 18.69 9.00 8.48
N ALA A 172 18.67 8.08 7.51
CA ALA A 172 17.74 8.13 6.38
C ALA A 172 16.28 7.97 6.84
N LEU A 173 16.01 7.05 7.78
CA LEU A 173 14.68 6.84 8.34
C LEU A 173 14.24 8.02 9.23
N ASP A 174 15.15 8.62 9.99
CA ASP A 174 14.89 9.87 10.72
C ASP A 174 14.50 11.03 9.79
N LEU A 175 15.17 11.14 8.65
CA LEU A 175 14.81 12.13 7.64
C LEU A 175 13.44 11.84 7.02
N ALA A 176 13.15 10.58 6.69
CA ALA A 176 11.86 10.17 6.15
C ALA A 176 10.70 10.45 7.12
N LEU A 177 10.88 10.21 8.43
CA LEU A 177 9.91 10.54 9.47
C LEU A 177 9.63 12.05 9.53
N ARG A 178 10.68 12.89 9.50
CA ARG A 178 10.52 14.35 9.46
C ARG A 178 9.79 14.81 8.22
N GLN A 179 10.15 14.31 7.04
CA GLN A 179 9.46 14.62 5.78
C GLN A 179 7.99 14.23 5.82
N TYR A 180 7.67 13.11 6.47
CA TYR A 180 6.29 12.67 6.64
C TYR A 180 5.49 13.65 7.51
N ASP A 181 6.07 14.10 8.62
CA ASP A 181 5.43 15.02 9.56
C ASP A 181 5.28 16.44 8.95
N GLU A 182 6.31 16.98 8.29
CA GLU A 182 6.26 18.29 7.61
C GLU A 182 5.23 18.35 6.47
N ALA A 183 4.92 17.21 5.84
CA ALA A 183 3.89 17.13 4.81
C ALA A 183 2.45 17.22 5.38
N GLU A 184 2.24 17.12 6.71
CA GLU A 184 0.97 17.47 7.38
C GLU A 184 0.73 18.99 7.33
N ASP A 185 1.73 19.77 7.72
CA ASP A 185 1.57 21.22 7.99
C ASP A 185 1.18 22.02 6.75
N HIS A 186 1.61 21.58 5.57
CA HIS A 186 1.33 22.27 4.32
C HIS A 186 -0.10 22.06 3.78
N ARG A 187 -0.85 21.08 4.30
CA ARG A 187 -2.29 20.91 3.99
C ARG A 187 -3.21 21.67 4.95
N GLY A 188 -2.71 22.13 6.10
CA GLY A 188 -3.46 22.94 7.06
C GLY A 188 -3.47 24.45 6.74
N ALA A 189 -2.62 24.92 5.83
CA ALA A 189 -2.42 26.34 5.53
C ALA A 189 -3.15 26.86 4.28
N GLN A 190 -4.09 26.09 3.72
CA GLN A 190 -4.94 26.52 2.61
C GLN A 190 -6.42 26.48 3.02
N TRP A 191 -6.86 27.55 3.70
CA TRP A 191 -8.26 27.96 3.81
C TRP A 191 -8.34 29.46 3.57
#